data_AF-A0A3P7G6Z5-F1
#
_entry.id   AF-A0A3P7G6Z5-F1
#
_cell.length_a   1.000
_cell.length_b   1.000
_cell.length_c   1.000
_cell.angle_alpha   90.00
_cell.angle_beta   90.00
_cell.angle_gamma   90.00
#
_symmetry.space_group_name_H-M   'P 1'
#
loop_
_entity.id
_entity.type
_entity.pdbx_description
1 polymer ?
#
loop_
_entity_poly.entity_id
_entity_poly.type
_entity_poly.pdbx_seq_one_letter_code
_entity_poly.pdbx_strand_id
1 'polypeptide(L)'
;MLIEVLFEEETGVVSDSAIYAAICKQLAALFGDFGMAAAKSSLSVKVFHSETATCVVRISVESFRRLIASIPFVNTIGGIPAVLKLVFVDTFLFSFFFLNFFLC
;
A
#
# COMPACT_ATOMS: atom_id res chain seq x y z
N MET A 1 5.01 -4.55 4.68
CA MET A 1 5.71 -3.93 3.53
C MET A 1 5.56 -2.42 3.61
N LEU A 2 6.59 -1.70 3.16
CA LEU A 2 6.61 -0.25 3.07
C LEU A 2 6.31 0.15 1.62
N ILE A 3 5.37 1.07 1.46
CA ILE A 3 4.97 1.61 0.17
C ILE A 3 5.12 3.12 0.23
N GLU A 4 5.74 3.68 -0.79
CA GLU A 4 5.84 5.12 -1.06
C GLU A 4 4.76 5.47 -2.09
N VAL A 5 3.98 6.51 -1.81
CA VAL A 5 2.97 7.04 -2.72
C VAL A 5 3.61 8.15 -3.52
N LEU A 6 3.69 7.97 -4.84
CA LEU A 6 4.21 8.99 -5.75
C LEU A 6 3.03 9.72 -6.39
N PHE A 7 2.90 11.01 -6.08
CA PHE A 7 1.90 11.88 -6.69
C PHE A 7 2.42 12.45 -8.01
N GLU A 8 1.53 12.59 -8.99
CA GLU A 8 1.86 13.27 -10.25
C GLU A 8 1.94 14.80 -10.06
N GLU A 9 1.16 15.33 -9.11
CA GLU A 9 1.17 16.74 -8.70
C GLU A 9 1.59 16.88 -7.23
N GLU A 10 2.31 17.95 -6.88
CA GLU A 10 2.94 18.14 -5.56
C GLU A 10 1.95 18.26 -4.37
N THR A 11 0.64 18.35 -4.62
CA THR A 11 -0.37 18.63 -3.59
C THR A 11 -1.42 17.53 -3.46
N GLY A 12 -0.98 16.32 -3.05
CA GLY A 12 -1.88 15.21 -2.74
C GLY A 12 -1.96 14.90 -1.26
N VAL A 13 -3.00 15.36 -0.56
CA VAL A 13 -3.31 14.85 0.80
C VAL A 13 -4.20 13.63 0.66
N VAL A 14 -3.68 12.47 1.06
CA VAL A 14 -4.39 11.20 0.96
C VAL A 14 -4.50 10.55 2.33
N SER A 15 -5.68 10.01 2.64
CA SER A 15 -5.89 9.24 3.86
C SER A 15 -5.51 7.77 3.68
N ASP A 16 -5.15 7.11 4.77
CA ASP A 16 -4.94 5.66 4.85
C ASP A 16 -6.14 4.86 4.31
N SER A 17 -7.37 5.30 4.62
CA SER A 17 -8.59 4.71 4.10
C SER A 17 -8.72 4.82 2.57
N ALA A 18 -8.26 5.93 1.97
CA ALA A 18 -8.26 6.10 0.52
C ALA A 18 -7.23 5.16 -0.15
N ILE A 19 -6.04 4.98 0.45
CA ILE A 19 -5.03 4.01 -0.01
C ILE A 19 -5.59 2.59 0.06
N TYR A 20 -6.20 2.22 1.19
CA TYR A 20 -6.84 0.92 1.36
C TYR A 20 -7.91 0.68 0.29
N ALA A 21 -8.78 1.66 0.05
CA ALA A 21 -9.83 1.58 -0.97
C ALA A 21 -9.25 1.44 -2.39
N ALA A 22 -8.18 2.15 -2.71
CA ALA A 22 -7.52 2.08 -4.02
C ALA A 22 -6.89 0.70 -4.26
N ILE A 23 -6.18 0.15 -3.26
CA ILE A 23 -5.63 -1.21 -3.32
C ILE A 23 -6.77 -2.22 -3.48
N CYS A 24 -7.86 -2.06 -2.72
CA CYS A 24 -8.99 -2.94 -2.84
C CYS A 24 -9.60 -2.88 -4.26
N LYS A 25 -9.84 -1.68 -4.80
CA LYS A 25 -10.36 -1.52 -6.16
C LYS A 25 -9.53 -2.33 -7.18
N GLN A 26 -8.20 -2.28 -7.09
CA GLN A 26 -7.34 -3.02 -8.02
C GLN A 26 -7.29 -4.53 -7.77
N LEU A 27 -7.32 -4.97 -6.51
CA LEU A 27 -7.44 -6.39 -6.20
C LEU A 27 -8.73 -7.00 -6.78
N ALA A 28 -9.85 -6.27 -6.70
CA ALA A 28 -11.11 -6.70 -7.29
C ALA A 28 -11.04 -6.72 -8.82
N ALA A 29 -10.40 -5.73 -9.43
CA ALA A 29 -10.22 -5.67 -10.88
C ALA A 29 -9.37 -6.85 -11.42
N LEU A 30 -8.34 -7.27 -10.69
CA LEU A 30 -7.41 -8.31 -11.16
C LEU A 30 -7.82 -9.73 -10.78
N PHE A 31 -8.45 -9.91 -9.61
CA PHE A 31 -8.72 -11.25 -9.05
C PHE A 31 -10.20 -11.51 -8.74
N GLY A 32 -11.09 -10.57 -9.11
CA GLY A 32 -12.52 -10.65 -8.86
C GLY A 32 -12.88 -10.63 -7.37
N ASP A 33 -14.15 -10.93 -7.09
CA ASP A 33 -14.69 -10.88 -5.72
C ASP A 33 -14.04 -11.89 -4.78
N PHE A 34 -13.69 -13.08 -5.30
CA PHE A 34 -13.01 -14.10 -4.50
C PHE A 34 -11.61 -13.65 -4.08
N GLY A 35 -10.78 -13.21 -5.04
CA GLY A 35 -9.42 -12.77 -4.73
C GLY A 35 -9.39 -11.52 -3.87
N MET A 36 -10.36 -10.62 -4.08
CA MET A 36 -10.65 -9.50 -3.20
C MET A 36 -10.91 -9.97 -1.77
N ALA A 37 -11.92 -10.80 -1.55
CA ALA A 37 -12.33 -11.23 -0.21
C ALA A 37 -11.19 -11.97 0.52
N ALA A 38 -10.46 -12.83 -0.20
CA ALA A 38 -9.32 -13.57 0.34
C ALA A 38 -8.15 -12.67 0.76
N ALA A 39 -7.92 -11.55 0.08
CA ALA A 39 -6.91 -10.56 0.46
C ALA A 39 -7.41 -9.60 1.54
N LYS A 40 -8.68 -9.17 1.45
CA LYS A 40 -9.29 -8.16 2.31
C LYS A 40 -9.29 -8.56 3.79
N SER A 41 -9.46 -9.85 4.08
CA SER A 41 -9.51 -10.38 5.45
C SER A 41 -8.21 -10.17 6.23
N SER A 42 -7.07 -10.09 5.54
CA SER A 42 -5.75 -9.92 6.16
C SER A 42 -5.05 -8.61 5.80
N LEU A 43 -5.59 -7.85 4.84
CA LEU A 43 -5.07 -6.55 4.43
C LEU A 43 -5.34 -5.48 5.50
N SER A 44 -4.30 -4.79 5.94
CA SER A 44 -4.42 -3.57 6.74
C SER A 44 -3.39 -2.55 6.30
N VAL A 45 -3.82 -1.31 6.10
CA VAL A 45 -2.93 -0.15 5.90
C VAL A 45 -2.79 0.54 7.24
N LYS A 46 -1.57 0.76 7.71
CA LYS A 46 -1.27 1.40 8.97
C LYS A 46 -0.15 2.42 8.76
N VAL A 47 -0.27 3.56 9.44
CA VAL A 47 0.73 4.64 9.43
C VAL A 47 0.88 5.21 8.02
N PHE A 48 0.23 6.35 7.76
CA PHE A 48 0.56 7.20 6.60
C PHE A 48 1.24 8.45 7.14
N HIS A 49 2.47 8.70 6.71
CA HIS A 49 3.18 9.93 7.04
C HIS A 49 3.08 10.88 5.86
N SER A 50 2.29 11.94 6.00
CA SER A 50 1.96 12.84 4.89
C SER A 50 3.19 13.58 4.34
N GLU A 51 4.19 13.87 5.19
CA GLU A 51 5.40 14.58 4.74
C GLU A 51 6.30 13.71 3.86
N THR A 52 6.32 12.39 4.08
CA THR A 52 7.14 11.45 3.30
C THR A 52 6.33 10.64 2.31
N ALA A 53 5.01 10.84 2.27
CA ALA A 53 4.06 10.06 1.47
C ALA A 53 4.23 8.54 1.62
N THR A 54 4.68 8.06 2.79
CA THR A 54 4.93 6.63 3.03
C THR A 54 3.80 5.98 3.81
N CYS A 55 3.53 4.71 3.52
CA CYS A 55 2.60 3.90 4.29
C CYS A 55 3.08 2.47 4.54
N VAL A 56 2.66 1.90 5.67
CA VAL A 56 2.92 0.48 5.99
C VAL A 56 1.70 -0.35 5.67
N VAL A 57 1.85 -1.31 4.76
CA VAL A 57 0.81 -2.28 4.44
C VAL A 57 1.16 -3.64 5.03
N ARG A 58 0.19 -4.26 5.70
CA ARG A 58 0.29 -5.62 6.21
C ARG A 58 -0.71 -6.51 5.48
N ILE A 59 -0.30 -7.74 5.19
CA ILE A 59 -1.14 -8.77 4.58
C ILE A 59 -0.63 -10.14 5.01
N SER A 60 -1.48 -11.16 4.99
CA SER A 60 -1.04 -12.54 5.18
C SER A 60 -0.13 -13.01 4.05
N VAL A 61 0.76 -13.97 4.35
CA VAL A 61 1.68 -14.57 3.37
C VAL A 61 0.92 -15.20 2.20
N GLU A 62 -0.24 -15.80 2.45
CA GLU A 62 -1.10 -16.42 1.43
C GLU A 62 -1.62 -15.43 0.38
N SER A 63 -1.85 -14.18 0.78
CA SER A 63 -2.38 -13.12 -0.08
C SER A 63 -1.32 -12.13 -0.53
N PHE A 64 -0.08 -12.26 -0.05
CA PHE A 64 1.06 -11.40 -0.39
C PHE A 64 1.27 -11.27 -1.90
N ARG A 65 1.31 -12.39 -2.63
CA ARG A 65 1.52 -12.38 -4.09
C ARG A 65 0.43 -11.62 -4.85
N ARG A 66 -0.82 -11.68 -4.38
CA ARG A 66 -1.95 -10.95 -4.99
C ARG A 66 -1.79 -9.45 -4.79
N LEU A 67 -1.41 -9.03 -3.58
CA LEU A 67 -1.17 -7.62 -3.29
C LEU A 67 -0.02 -7.06 -4.13
N ILE A 68 1.13 -7.74 -4.17
CA ILE A 68 2.28 -7.30 -4.98
C ILE A 68 1.90 -7.17 -6.46
N ALA A 69 1.14 -8.12 -6.99
CA ALA A 69 0.67 -8.06 -8.37
C ALA A 69 -0.29 -6.88 -8.62
N SER A 70 -1.06 -6.43 -7.61
CA SER A 70 -2.00 -5.30 -7.75
C SER A 70 -1.36 -3.92 -7.62
N ILE A 71 -0.26 -3.79 -6.89
CA ILE A 71 0.38 -2.50 -6.58
C ILE A 71 0.69 -1.67 -7.84
N PRO A 72 1.31 -2.21 -8.91
CA PRO A 72 1.66 -1.45 -10.11
C PRO A 72 0.44 -0.90 -10.87
N PHE A 73 -0.75 -1.44 -10.64
CA PHE A 73 -1.98 -1.05 -11.33
C PHE A 73 -2.76 0.02 -10.56
N VAL A 74 -2.32 0.40 -9.35
CA VAL A 74 -2.90 1.55 -8.64
C VAL A 74 -2.36 2.82 -9.28
N ASN A 75 -3.24 3.53 -9.99
CA ASN A 75 -2.96 4.78 -10.71
C ASN A 75 -3.75 5.99 -10.19
N THR A 76 -4.66 5.77 -9.24
CA THR A 76 -5.48 6.83 -8.66
C THR A 76 -5.84 6.48 -7.23
N ILE A 77 -5.64 7.43 -6.32
CA ILE A 77 -5.96 7.27 -4.90
C ILE A 77 -6.83 8.45 -4.46
N GLY A 78 -8.06 8.18 -4.01
CA GLY A 78 -8.98 9.26 -3.61
C GLY A 78 -9.33 10.25 -4.73
N GLY A 79 -9.19 9.85 -6.00
CA GLY A 79 -9.39 10.74 -7.16
C GLY A 79 -8.12 11.49 -7.59
N ILE A 80 -7.02 11.35 -6.86
CA ILE A 80 -5.72 11.98 -7.17
C ILE A 80 -4.86 11.01 -7.98
N PRO A 81 -4.29 11.42 -9.13
CA PRO A 81 -3.33 10.62 -9.88
C PRO A 81 -2.09 10.32 -9.03
N ALA A 82 -1.89 9.04 -8.72
CA ALA A 82 -0.80 8.60 -7.88
C ALA A 82 -0.48 7.12 -8.12
N VAL A 83 0.80 6.76 -7.99
CA VAL A 83 1.27 5.38 -8.10
C VAL A 83 1.85 4.90 -6.78
N LEU A 84 1.69 3.61 -6.51
CA LEU A 84 2.25 2.96 -5.33
C LEU A 84 3.60 2.32 -5.70
N LYS A 85 4.68 2.79 -5.07
CA LYS A 85 6.01 2.22 -5.21
C LYS A 85 6.34 1.37 -3.99
N LEU A 86 6.65 0.10 -4.23
CA LEU A 86 7.10 -0.81 -3.19
C LEU A 86 8.55 -0.49 -2.82
N VAL A 87 8.78 -0.04 -1.59
CA VAL A 87 10.12 0.30 -1.10
C VAL A 87 10.78 -0.89 -0.41
N PHE A 88 10.00 -1.60 0.41
CA PHE A 88 10.55 -2.66 1.25
C PHE A 88 9.53 -3.75 1.58
N VAL A 89 9.96 -5.00 1.55
CA VAL A 89 9.16 -6.17 1.93
C VAL A 89 9.88 -6.90 3.05
N ASP A 90 9.21 -7.05 4.18
CA ASP A 90 9.70 -7.85 5.30
C ASP A 90 8.50 -8.50 6.01
N THR A 91 8.79 -9.60 6.68
CA THR A 91 7.84 -10.35 7.51
C THR A 91 7.74 -9.73 8.91
N PHE A 92 8.81 -9.09 9.40
CA PHE A 92 8.85 -8.51 10.75
C PHE A 92 8.83 -6.98 10.71
N LEU A 93 7.94 -6.38 11.51
CA LEU A 93 7.87 -4.92 11.66
C LEU A 93 9.09 -4.34 12.40
N PHE A 94 9.83 -5.16 13.15
CA PHE A 94 10.96 -4.70 13.95
C PHE A 94 12.15 -4.23 13.09
N SER A 95 12.33 -4.84 11.92
CA SER A 95 13.30 -4.43 10.89
C SER A 95 13.02 -3.02 10.37
N PHE A 96 11.74 -2.61 10.33
CA PHE A 96 11.31 -1.28 9.89
C PHE A 96 11.71 -0.17 10.87
N PHE A 97 11.70 -0.43 12.19
CA PHE A 97 12.20 0.55 13.17
C PHE A 97 13.68 0.85 12.95
N PHE A 98 14.44 -0.13 12.43
CA PHE A 98 15.86 0.02 12.15
C PHE A 98 16.13 0.88 10.90
N LEU A 99 15.33 0.74 9.84
CA LEU A 99 15.51 1.50 8.60
C LEU A 99 15.21 3.00 8.76
N ASN A 100 14.21 3.37 9.57
CA ASN A 100 13.83 4.77 9.77
C ASN A 100 14.70 5.50 10.82
N PHE A 101 15.41 4.77 11.70
CA PHE A 101 16.24 5.39 12.75
C PHE A 101 17.73 5.49 12.40
N PHE A 102 18.23 4.75 11.39
CA PHE A 102 19.66 4.74 11.03
C PHE A 102 19.99 5.45 9.69
N LEU A 103 18.99 5.86 8.92
CA LEU A 103 19.16 6.63 7.67
C LEU A 103 18.86 8.14 7.82
N CYS A 104 18.66 8.62 9.06
CA CYS A 104 18.70 10.04 9.41
C CYS A 104 19.85 10.33 10.36
#